data_AF-A0A0L1ITR9-F1
#
_entry.id   AF-A0A0L1ITR9-F1
#
_cell.length_a   1.000
_cell.length_b   1.000
_cell.length_c   1.000
_cell.angle_alpha   90.00
_cell.angle_beta   90.00
_cell.angle_gamma   90.00
#
_symmetry.space_group_name_H-M   'P 1'
#
loop_
_entity.id
_entity.type
_entity.pdbx_description
1 polymer ?
#
loop_
_entity_poly.entity_id
_entity_poly.type
_entity_poly.pdbx_seq_one_letter_code
_entity_poly.pdbx_strand_id
1 'polypeptide(L)'
;MLFPGFALESTVGVPVDAFTIDEDVILRTVVEAASDYDGWARISTIGRLLTKSCPDFGSRTYGYQKLSDLIAASPLFETTRRSLPNDFTEIFVRDKRREPEE
;
A
#
# COMPACT_ATOMS: atom_id res chain seq x y z
N MET A 1 24.55 40.90 13.66
CA MET A 1 23.32 40.07 13.73
C MET A 1 23.62 38.76 13.03
N LEU A 2 23.89 37.71 13.81
CA LEU A 2 24.26 36.38 13.33
C LEU A 2 23.22 35.42 13.93
N PHE A 3 22.26 34.99 13.12
CA PHE A 3 21.40 33.87 13.51
C PHE A 3 22.10 32.56 13.08
N PRO A 4 22.18 31.58 13.99
CA PRO A 4 23.01 30.40 13.82
C PRO A 4 22.44 29.47 12.76
N GLY A 5 23.36 28.74 12.13
CA GLY A 5 23.12 27.87 11.01
C GLY A 5 22.01 26.86 11.25
N PHE A 6 21.13 26.81 10.26
CA PHE A 6 20.24 25.70 9.97
C PHE A 6 21.11 24.45 9.77
N ALA A 7 21.26 23.66 10.84
CA ALA A 7 21.84 22.34 10.78
C ALA A 7 20.91 21.45 9.97
N LEU A 8 21.21 21.31 8.67
CA LEU A 8 20.64 20.26 7.84
C LEU A 8 21.32 18.95 8.27
N GLU A 9 20.70 18.30 9.25
CA GLU A 9 21.10 16.99 9.73
C GLU A 9 21.08 16.03 8.54
N SER A 10 22.30 15.67 8.12
CA SER A 10 22.56 14.70 7.08
C SER A 10 22.34 13.30 7.65
N THR A 11 21.88 12.40 6.78
CA THR A 11 21.71 10.95 7.03
C THR A 11 20.36 10.53 7.58
N VAL A 12 19.32 10.66 6.75
CA VAL A 12 18.27 9.63 6.77
C VAL A 12 18.88 8.42 6.08
N GLY A 13 19.61 7.62 6.85
CA GLY A 13 19.85 6.23 6.49
C GLY A 13 18.48 5.58 6.39
N VAL A 14 18.04 5.25 5.18
CA VAL A 14 16.83 4.47 4.97
C VAL A 14 17.15 3.07 5.48
N PRO A 15 16.63 2.62 6.63
CA PRO A 15 16.78 1.23 7.02
C PRO A 15 16.06 0.39 5.96
N VAL A 16 16.73 -0.65 5.49
CA VAL A 16 16.23 -1.60 4.48
C VAL A 16 15.12 -2.52 5.01
N ASP A 17 14.46 -2.11 6.10
CA ASP A 17 13.36 -2.77 6.80
C ASP A 17 12.20 -1.77 7.03
N ALA A 18 12.08 -0.74 6.18
CA ALA A 18 11.16 0.39 6.33
C ALA A 18 9.67 0.08 6.02
N PHE A 19 9.22 -1.14 6.31
CA PHE A 19 7.80 -1.42 6.41
C PHE A 19 7.47 -1.53 7.90
N THR A 20 7.33 -0.37 8.53
CA THR A 20 7.03 -0.25 9.97
C THR A 20 5.83 -1.13 10.31
N ILE A 21 5.84 -1.85 11.44
CA ILE A 21 4.74 -2.76 11.85
C ILE A 21 3.36 -2.07 11.74
N ASP A 22 3.31 -0.77 11.99
CA ASP A 22 2.10 0.05 11.84
C ASP A 22 1.58 0.10 10.39
N GLU A 23 2.44 0.19 9.39
CA GLU A 23 2.02 0.21 7.97
C GLU A 23 1.48 -1.15 7.51
N ASP A 24 2.05 -2.26 7.99
CA ASP A 24 1.49 -3.60 7.73
C ASP A 24 0.08 -3.73 8.30
N VAL A 25 -0.09 -3.34 9.56
CA VAL A 25 -1.38 -3.38 10.24
C VAL A 25 -2.40 -2.49 9.51
N ILE A 26 -1.98 -1.32 9.02
CA ILE A 26 -2.85 -0.42 8.27
C ILE A 26 -3.20 -1.00 6.89
N LEU A 27 -2.23 -1.50 6.12
CA LEU A 27 -2.50 -2.13 4.83
C LEU A 27 -3.45 -3.31 4.99
N ARG A 28 -3.25 -4.15 6.01
CA ARG A 28 -4.12 -5.28 6.31
C ARG A 28 -5.53 -4.83 6.67
N THR A 29 -5.67 -3.83 7.55
CA THR A 29 -6.98 -3.25 7.92
C THR A 29 -7.68 -2.66 6.70
N VAL A 30 -6.95 -1.97 5.84
CA VAL A 30 -7.46 -1.35 4.62
C VAL A 30 -7.87 -2.40 3.60
N VAL A 31 -7.07 -3.46 3.41
CA VAL A 31 -7.40 -4.60 2.54
C VAL A 31 -8.59 -5.36 3.08
N GLU A 32 -8.69 -5.63 4.39
CA GLU A 32 -9.87 -6.25 5.01
C GLU A 32 -11.13 -5.39 4.81
N ALA A 33 -11.04 -4.09 5.09
CA ALA A 33 -12.18 -3.19 4.93
C ALA A 33 -12.57 -2.96 3.45
N ALA A 34 -11.64 -3.15 2.51
CA ALA A 34 -11.90 -3.15 1.08
C ALA A 34 -12.27 -4.52 0.52
N SER A 35 -12.01 -5.60 1.26
CA SER A 35 -12.26 -6.98 0.87
C SER A 35 -13.75 -7.23 0.94
N ASP A 36 -14.29 -7.69 -0.19
CA ASP A 36 -15.68 -8.05 -0.29
C ASP A 36 -15.91 -9.53 0.13
N TYR A 37 -17.12 -10.05 -0.13
CA TYR A 37 -17.47 -11.44 0.19
C TYR A 37 -16.59 -12.50 -0.51
N ASP A 38 -15.95 -12.16 -1.63
CA ASP A 38 -15.02 -13.05 -2.37
C ASP A 38 -13.64 -13.18 -1.68
N GLY A 39 -13.37 -12.39 -0.63
CA GLY A 39 -12.05 -12.30 -0.02
C GLY A 39 -11.03 -11.51 -0.84
N TRP A 40 -11.50 -10.86 -1.92
CA TRP A 40 -10.72 -9.98 -2.77
C TRP A 40 -11.18 -8.54 -2.56
N ALA A 41 -10.20 -7.64 -2.49
CA ALA A 41 -10.39 -6.22 -2.33
C ALA A 41 -10.10 -5.47 -3.62
N ARG A 42 -10.98 -4.56 -4.03
CA ARG A 42 -10.76 -3.74 -5.23
C ARG A 42 -9.71 -2.69 -4.94
N ILE A 43 -8.74 -2.53 -5.84
CA ILE A 43 -7.67 -1.57 -5.64
C ILE A 43 -8.14 -0.12 -5.52
N SER A 44 -9.22 0.21 -6.22
CA SER A 44 -9.86 1.54 -6.17
C SER A 44 -10.36 1.83 -4.75
N THR A 45 -10.95 0.82 -4.09
CA THR A 45 -11.41 0.90 -2.70
C THR A 45 -10.22 0.96 -1.74
N ILE A 46 -9.21 0.11 -1.94
CA ILE A 46 -7.97 0.10 -1.15
C ILE A 46 -7.32 1.47 -1.20
N GLY A 47 -7.12 2.06 -2.38
CA GLY A 47 -6.51 3.39 -2.51
C GLY A 47 -7.29 4.46 -1.76
N ARG A 48 -8.62 4.43 -1.83
CA ARG A 48 -9.48 5.38 -1.10
C ARG A 48 -9.37 5.22 0.42
N LEU A 49 -9.36 3.99 0.91
CA LEU A 49 -9.20 3.70 2.34
C LEU A 49 -7.78 3.97 2.81
N LEU A 50 -6.78 3.72 1.96
CA LEU A 50 -5.37 3.94 2.25
C LEU A 50 -5.07 5.42 2.39
N THR A 51 -5.58 6.28 1.51
CA THR A 51 -5.47 7.74 1.69
C THR A 51 -6.15 8.23 2.97
N LYS A 52 -7.18 7.52 3.46
CA LYS A 52 -7.87 7.86 4.71
C LYS A 52 -7.06 7.42 5.94
N SER A 53 -6.45 6.23 5.91
CA SER A 53 -5.68 5.69 7.03
C SER A 53 -4.24 6.23 7.06
N CYS A 54 -3.62 6.37 5.90
CA CYS A 54 -2.28 6.91 5.68
C CYS A 54 -2.32 8.01 4.61
N PRO A 55 -2.63 9.26 4.98
CA PRO A 55 -2.58 10.39 4.04
C PRO A 55 -1.16 10.67 3.51
N ASP A 56 -0.13 10.19 4.24
CA ASP A 56 1.28 10.29 3.84
C ASP A 56 1.69 9.23 2.79
N PHE A 57 0.81 8.26 2.50
CA PHE A 57 1.08 7.21 1.53
C PHE A 57 1.04 7.75 0.10
N GLY A 58 2.16 8.35 -0.32
CA GLY A 58 2.35 8.91 -1.64
C GLY A 58 3.04 7.90 -2.56
N SER A 59 2.38 7.48 -3.65
CA SER A 59 3.01 6.69 -4.72
C SER A 59 4.30 7.32 -5.26
N ARG A 60 4.41 8.66 -5.16
CA ARG A 60 5.59 9.46 -5.50
C ARG A 60 6.76 9.29 -4.53
N THR A 61 6.47 9.05 -3.25
CA THR A 61 7.47 8.74 -2.22
C THR A 61 8.08 7.36 -2.46
N TYR A 62 7.28 6.43 -2.99
CA TYR A 62 7.68 5.06 -3.27
C TYR A 62 8.17 4.81 -4.71
N GLY A 63 8.15 5.82 -5.59
CA GLY A 63 8.63 5.70 -6.97
C GLY A 63 7.71 4.93 -7.94
N TYR A 64 6.49 4.60 -7.54
CA TYR A 64 5.54 3.85 -8.37
C TYR A 64 4.52 4.77 -9.05
N GLN A 65 4.18 4.47 -10.32
CA GLN A 65 3.15 5.23 -11.05
C GLN A 65 1.73 4.93 -10.57
N LYS A 66 1.50 3.74 -10.02
CA LYS A 66 0.19 3.27 -9.58
C LYS A 66 0.33 2.52 -8.27
N LEU A 67 -0.65 2.69 -7.39
CA LEU A 67 -0.78 1.91 -6.16
C LEU A 67 -0.77 0.40 -6.45
N SER A 68 -1.29 -0.02 -7.60
CA SER A 68 -1.26 -1.41 -8.04
C SER A 68 0.11 -2.00 -8.17
N ASP A 69 1.06 -1.21 -8.65
CA ASP A 69 2.42 -1.67 -8.88
C ASP A 69 3.17 -1.78 -7.56
N LEU A 70 2.94 -0.83 -6.66
CA LEU A 70 3.45 -0.87 -5.29
C LEU A 70 2.93 -2.10 -4.52
N ILE A 71 1.61 -2.34 -4.55
CA ILE A 71 1.02 -3.49 -3.86
C ILE A 71 1.46 -4.80 -4.52
N ALA A 72 1.56 -4.84 -5.86
CA ALA A 72 2.06 -6.02 -6.58
C ALA A 72 3.53 -6.31 -6.32
N ALA A 73 4.33 -5.29 -6.02
CA ALA A 73 5.72 -5.43 -5.61
C ALA A 73 5.86 -5.94 -4.16
N SER A 74 4.80 -5.80 -3.34
CA SER A 74 4.81 -6.32 -1.98
C SER A 74 4.54 -7.83 -1.97
N PRO A 75 5.43 -8.65 -1.39
CA PRO A 75 5.25 -10.10 -1.33
C PRO A 75 4.14 -10.54 -0.35
N LEU A 76 3.67 -9.63 0.50
CA LEU A 76 2.63 -9.86 1.51
C LEU A 76 1.22 -9.92 0.92
N PHE A 77 1.03 -9.26 -0.23
CA PHE A 77 -0.25 -9.15 -0.89
C PHE A 77 -0.20 -9.82 -2.25
N GLU A 78 -1.32 -10.39 -2.66
CA GLU A 78 -1.47 -10.93 -3.99
C GLU A 78 -2.40 -10.04 -4.80
N THR A 79 -1.89 -9.56 -5.93
CA THR A 79 -2.67 -8.75 -6.87
C THR A 79 -3.04 -9.56 -8.11
N THR A 80 -4.32 -9.55 -8.48
CA THR A 80 -4.83 -10.15 -9.70
C THR A 80 -5.55 -9.09 -10.53
N ARG A 81 -5.30 -9.06 -11.84
CA ARG A 81 -6.01 -8.18 -12.78
C ARG A 81 -7.14 -9.01 -13.41
N ARG A 82 -8.40 -8.64 -13.17
CA ARG A 82 -9.56 -9.29 -13.80
C ARG A 82 -10.13 -8.36 -14.87
N SER A 83 -10.34 -8.90 -16.07
CA SER A 83 -11.04 -8.21 -17.15
C SER A 83 -12.55 -8.38 -16.98
N LEU A 84 -13.27 -7.28 -16.85
CA LEU A 84 -14.72 -7.22 -16.70
C LEU A 84 -15.40 -7.13 -18.08
N PRO A 85 -16.70 -7.46 -18.21
CA PRO A 85 -17.44 -7.56 -19.48
C PRO A 85 -17.71 -6.21 -20.20
N ASN A 86 -16.86 -5.21 -20.00
CA ASN A 86 -17.00 -3.88 -20.58
C ASN A 86 -15.63 -3.26 -20.90
N ASP A 87 -14.65 -4.11 -21.26
CA ASP A 87 -13.23 -3.77 -21.54
C ASP A 87 -12.48 -3.07 -20.38
N PHE A 88 -13.06 -3.05 -19.18
CA PHE A 88 -12.40 -2.54 -18.00
C PHE A 88 -11.58 -3.64 -17.33
N THR A 89 -10.30 -3.35 -17.08
CA THR A 89 -9.44 -4.20 -16.25
C THR A 89 -9.46 -3.66 -14.84
N GLU A 90 -10.01 -4.42 -13.91
CA GLU A 90 -10.01 -4.07 -12.50
C GLU A 90 -8.99 -4.91 -11.75
N ILE A 91 -8.23 -4.26 -10.87
CA ILE A 91 -7.18 -4.91 -10.08
C ILE A 91 -7.76 -5.24 -8.73
N PHE A 92 -7.67 -6.50 -8.38
CA PHE A 92 -8.05 -7.05 -7.10
C PHE A 92 -6.79 -7.39 -6.31
N VAL A 93 -6.86 -7.20 -5.01
CA VAL A 93 -5.79 -7.47 -4.07
C VAL A 93 -6.36 -8.39 -2.99
N ARG A 94 -5.61 -9.40 -2.59
CA ARG A 94 -5.91 -10.21 -1.42
C ARG A 94 -4.67 -10.31 -0.53
N ASP A 95 -4.90 -10.49 0.75
CA ASP A 95 -3.84 -10.79 1.70
C ASP A 95 -3.39 -12.26 1.53
N LYS A 96 -2.07 -12.51 1.42
CA LYS A 96 -1.54 -13.87 1.26
C LYS A 96 -1.50 -14.65 2.58
N ARG A 97 -1.46 -13.97 3.73
CA ARG A 97 -1.47 -14.62 5.04
C ARG A 97 -2.82 -15.28 5.34
N ARG A 98 -3.87 -14.93 4.60
CA ARG A 98 -5.13 -15.69 4.56
C ARG A 98 -4.99 -17.05 3.86
N GLU A 99 -3.82 -17.70 3.91
CA GLU A 99 -3.77 -19.15 3.87
C GLU A 99 -4.72 -19.65 4.96
N PRO A 100 -5.75 -20.44 4.63
CA PRO A 100 -6.51 -21.11 5.67
C PRO A 100 -5.49 -21.94 6.43
N GLU A 101 -5.38 -21.69 7.73
CA GLU A 101 -4.83 -22.66 8.66
C GLU A 101 -5.68 -23.94 8.46
N GLU A 102 -5.13 -24.92 7.74
CA GLU A 102 -5.72 -26.25 7.58
C GLU A 102 -5.55 -27.08 8.86
#